data_AF-A0AAJ0EC56-F1
#
_entry.id   AF-A0AAJ0EC56-F1
#
_cell.length_a   1.000
_cell.length_b   1.000
_cell.length_c   1.000
_cell.angle_alpha   90.00
_cell.angle_beta   90.00
_cell.angle_gamma   90.00
#
_symmetry.space_group_name_H-M   'P 1'
#
loop_
_entity.id
_entity.type
_entity.pdbx_description
1 polymer ?
#
loop_
_entity_poly.entity_id
_entity_poly.type
_entity_poly.pdbx_seq_one_letter_code
_entity_poly.pdbx_strand_id
1 'polypeptide(L)'
;MDGKQESEDLAVEILKKHIDSLPDDVYAIKVSPDDNLTSMSTDPEDDENLCVHYPPLKEIQRPEGIRTIVRSELQEINRLGPDIDLVSYQPHPDDNGPKKGNLWMRLPRHSNIVPFDRLVVDELKGRVVGFTSIYIPGETLEDNQSRVFKLKWLEQLTRVVDDLNLKHGIMHQDIDARNLLVDLSTDNLLLFDFDYSGRIGGTGYVENRNDIKGVIFTLYEIITRDNHFREVPHEKQNPNDVQGLPVWPKHPEVQLDHSVSEHRSVLDRWVEERREGKSLSVYTEAQEPIDWPPLETPMG
;
A
#
# COMPACT_ATOMS: atom_id res chain seq x y z
N MET A 1 -14.56 22.73 -5.95
CA MET A 1 -13.43 21.84 -6.30
C MET A 1 -12.97 22.17 -7.72
N ASP A 2 -12.44 23.39 -7.95
CA ASP A 2 -11.99 23.82 -9.30
C ASP A 2 -10.53 24.33 -9.32
N GLY A 3 -9.96 24.74 -8.17
CA GLY A 3 -8.66 25.43 -8.16
C GLY A 3 -7.42 24.56 -8.43
N LYS A 4 -7.50 23.23 -8.28
CA LYS A 4 -6.40 22.31 -8.66
C LYS A 4 -6.38 22.05 -10.18
N GLN A 5 -7.56 21.84 -10.77
CA GLN A 5 -7.71 21.62 -12.21
C GLN A 5 -7.27 22.85 -13.02
N GLU A 6 -7.68 24.05 -12.58
CA GLU A 6 -7.25 25.33 -13.20
C GLU A 6 -5.72 25.55 -13.11
N SER A 7 -5.05 25.00 -12.09
CA SER A 7 -3.60 25.06 -11.91
C SER A 7 -2.85 24.11 -12.85
N GLU A 8 -3.39 22.92 -13.10
CA GLU A 8 -2.79 21.92 -13.98
C GLU A 8 -2.91 22.33 -15.46
N ASP A 9 -4.07 22.83 -15.87
CA ASP A 9 -4.28 23.31 -17.25
C ASP A 9 -3.33 24.47 -17.60
N LEU A 10 -3.11 25.39 -16.65
CA LEU A 10 -2.16 26.48 -16.81
C LEU A 10 -0.71 25.96 -16.92
N ALA A 11 -0.33 25.00 -16.09
CA ALA A 11 0.99 24.39 -16.13
C ALA A 11 1.27 23.68 -17.48
N VAL A 12 0.26 22.97 -18.02
CA VAL A 12 0.34 22.32 -19.33
C VAL A 12 0.52 23.33 -20.46
N GLU A 13 -0.22 24.45 -20.43
CA GLU A 13 -0.08 25.50 -21.44
C GLU A 13 1.28 26.20 -21.39
N ILE A 14 1.85 26.37 -20.19
CA ILE A 14 3.20 26.91 -20.04
C ILE A 14 4.24 25.90 -20.56
N LEU A 15 4.12 24.62 -20.21
CA LEU A 15 5.03 23.57 -20.67
C LEU A 15 5.05 23.49 -22.21
N LYS A 16 3.88 23.56 -22.86
CA LYS A 16 3.77 23.56 -24.34
C LYS A 16 4.56 24.68 -25.01
N LYS A 17 4.75 25.84 -24.36
CA LYS A 17 5.56 26.95 -24.91
C LYS A 17 7.05 26.61 -24.98
N HIS A 18 7.52 25.74 -24.10
CA HIS A 18 8.95 25.43 -23.95
C HIS A 18 9.32 24.03 -24.44
N ILE A 19 8.36 23.10 -24.55
CA ILE A 19 8.59 21.66 -24.77
C ILE A 19 9.52 21.36 -25.96
N ASP A 20 9.35 22.06 -27.09
CA ASP A 20 10.17 21.84 -28.30
C ASP A 20 11.64 22.28 -28.15
N SER A 21 11.95 23.04 -27.10
CA SER A 21 13.29 23.56 -26.80
C SER A 21 13.97 22.88 -25.61
N LEU A 22 13.25 22.00 -24.90
CA LEU A 22 13.80 21.28 -23.76
C LEU A 22 14.64 20.10 -24.23
N PRO A 23 15.83 19.87 -23.64
CA PRO A 23 16.57 18.63 -23.80
C PRO A 23 15.78 17.41 -23.29
N ASP A 24 16.04 16.24 -23.90
CA ASP A 24 15.35 14.98 -23.58
C ASP A 24 15.62 14.47 -22.15
N ASP A 25 16.64 14.98 -21.46
CA ASP A 25 17.06 14.60 -20.10
C ASP A 25 16.59 15.59 -19.00
N VAL A 26 15.68 16.50 -19.33
CA VAL A 26 15.08 17.44 -18.36
C VAL A 26 13.83 16.83 -17.72
N TYR A 27 13.86 16.73 -16.38
CA TYR A 27 12.79 16.18 -15.55
C TYR A 27 11.86 17.24 -14.97
N ALA A 28 12.37 18.45 -14.69
CA ALA A 28 11.56 19.55 -14.18
C ALA A 28 12.00 20.91 -14.75
N ILE A 29 11.05 21.84 -14.86
CA ILE A 29 11.32 23.22 -15.27
C ILE A 29 10.75 24.21 -14.25
N LYS A 30 11.46 25.31 -14.00
CA LYS A 30 10.94 26.44 -13.23
C LYS A 30 10.71 27.61 -14.16
N VAL A 31 9.53 28.19 -14.07
CA VAL A 31 9.11 29.33 -14.88
C VAL A 31 8.89 30.57 -14.01
N SER A 32 9.14 31.75 -14.57
CA SER A 32 8.82 33.00 -13.91
C SER A 32 7.31 33.28 -13.97
N PRO A 33 6.79 34.29 -13.24
CA PRO A 33 5.41 34.74 -13.39
C PRO A 33 5.01 35.23 -14.80
N ASP A 34 6.00 35.48 -15.66
CA ASP A 34 5.82 35.87 -17.06
C ASP A 34 5.97 34.67 -18.02
N ASP A 35 5.84 33.44 -17.49
CA ASP A 35 5.98 32.16 -18.20
C ASP A 35 7.36 31.92 -18.84
N ASN A 36 8.40 32.67 -18.44
CA ASN A 36 9.74 32.48 -19.00
C ASN A 36 10.51 31.41 -18.24
N LEU A 37 11.24 30.54 -18.95
CA LEU A 37 12.08 29.52 -18.35
C LEU A 37 13.20 30.17 -17.51
N THR A 38 13.29 29.79 -16.24
CA THR A 38 14.30 30.30 -15.30
C THR A 38 15.36 29.26 -14.95
N SER A 39 14.97 27.98 -14.86
CA SER A 39 15.89 26.87 -14.66
C SER A 39 15.29 25.55 -15.14
N MET A 40 16.16 24.58 -15.39
CA MET A 40 15.84 23.20 -15.71
C MET A 40 16.52 22.29 -14.69
N SER A 41 15.90 21.16 -14.36
CA SER A 41 16.50 20.08 -13.59
C SER A 41 16.65 18.83 -14.44
N THR A 42 17.81 18.19 -14.33
CA THR A 42 18.12 16.86 -14.87
C THR A 42 18.32 15.86 -13.73
N ASP A 43 17.91 16.21 -12.51
CA ASP A 43 17.92 15.28 -11.37
C ASP A 43 16.73 14.31 -11.52
N PRO A 44 16.97 12.99 -11.64
CA PRO A 44 15.89 12.01 -11.74
C PRO A 44 14.91 12.05 -10.57
N GLU A 45 15.32 12.56 -9.40
CA GLU A 45 14.44 12.73 -8.24
C GLU A 45 13.39 13.84 -8.45
N ASP A 46 13.60 14.73 -9.42
CA ASP A 46 12.65 15.79 -9.81
C ASP A 46 11.65 15.32 -10.89
N ASP A 47 11.76 14.07 -11.39
CA ASP A 47 10.79 13.51 -12.34
C ASP A 47 9.51 13.07 -11.60
N GLU A 48 8.45 13.88 -11.69
CA GLU A 48 7.14 13.48 -11.19
C GLU A 48 6.51 12.35 -12.04
N ASN A 49 7.00 12.12 -13.26
CA ASN A 49 6.55 10.99 -14.07
C ASN A 49 7.31 9.73 -13.66
N LEU A 50 6.75 8.99 -12.69
CA LEU A 50 7.11 7.61 -12.45
C LEU A 50 6.81 6.78 -13.72
N CYS A 51 7.78 6.68 -14.63
CA CYS A 51 7.66 5.77 -15.76
C CYS A 51 7.59 4.35 -15.21
N VAL A 52 6.50 3.63 -15.51
CA VAL A 52 6.33 2.25 -15.09
C VAL A 52 7.41 1.41 -15.77
N HIS A 53 8.45 1.10 -15.02
CA HIS A 53 9.53 0.24 -15.50
C HIS A 53 9.02 -1.20 -15.57
N TYR A 54 9.01 -1.77 -16.77
CA TYR A 54 8.69 -3.19 -17.00
C TYR A 54 9.98 -4.00 -17.19
N PRO A 55 10.57 -4.55 -16.11
CA PRO A 55 11.83 -5.27 -16.18
C PRO A 55 11.64 -6.62 -16.89
N PRO A 56 12.62 -7.09 -17.67
CA PRO A 56 12.73 -8.49 -18.05
C PRO A 56 12.60 -9.43 -16.85
N LEU A 57 11.91 -10.56 -17.01
CA LEU A 57 11.72 -11.54 -15.92
C LEU A 57 13.03 -11.99 -15.25
N LYS A 58 14.13 -12.04 -16.01
CA LYS A 58 15.47 -12.41 -15.50
C LYS A 58 16.07 -11.41 -14.51
N GLU A 59 15.65 -10.14 -14.56
CA GLU A 59 16.11 -9.07 -13.66
C GLU A 59 15.29 -9.05 -12.36
N ILE A 60 14.06 -9.59 -12.42
CA ILE A 60 13.35 -9.91 -11.19
C ILE A 60 14.07 -11.09 -10.54
N GLN A 61 14.77 -10.81 -9.44
CA GLN A 61 15.17 -11.85 -8.50
C GLN A 61 13.90 -12.49 -7.95
N ARG A 62 13.43 -13.52 -8.66
CA ARG A 62 12.19 -14.26 -8.41
C ARG A 62 12.52 -15.48 -7.56
N PRO A 63 12.13 -15.47 -6.29
CA PRO A 63 12.24 -16.64 -5.45
C PRO A 63 11.55 -17.89 -5.97
N GLU A 64 12.02 -19.00 -5.42
CA GLU A 64 11.66 -20.33 -5.86
C GLU A 64 10.17 -20.61 -5.71
N GLY A 65 9.52 -20.81 -6.86
CA GLY A 65 8.14 -21.25 -6.94
C GLY A 65 7.11 -20.19 -7.26
N ILE A 66 7.46 -18.91 -7.25
CA ILE A 66 6.57 -17.96 -7.92
C ILE A 66 6.44 -18.32 -9.37
N ARG A 67 5.20 -18.42 -9.82
CA ARG A 67 4.85 -18.70 -11.20
C ARG A 67 4.63 -17.40 -11.95
N THR A 68 4.76 -17.51 -13.25
CA THR A 68 4.40 -16.48 -14.20
C THR A 68 3.16 -16.93 -14.95
N ILE A 69 2.38 -15.97 -15.40
CA ILE A 69 1.30 -16.16 -16.36
C ILE A 69 1.47 -15.13 -17.47
N VAL A 70 1.22 -15.52 -18.72
CA VAL A 70 1.30 -14.59 -19.83
C VAL A 70 0.06 -13.71 -19.81
N ARG A 71 0.20 -12.40 -20.05
CA ARG A 71 -0.91 -11.44 -20.01
C ARG A 71 -2.09 -11.88 -20.89
N SER A 72 -1.80 -12.42 -22.08
CA SER A 72 -2.81 -12.92 -23.03
C SER A 72 -3.59 -14.15 -22.55
N GLU A 73 -3.16 -14.81 -21.48
CA GLU A 73 -3.89 -15.91 -20.83
C GLU A 73 -4.89 -15.42 -19.78
N LEU A 74 -4.84 -14.13 -19.41
CA LEU A 74 -5.78 -13.52 -18.49
C LEU A 74 -7.00 -13.01 -19.25
N GLN A 75 -8.19 -13.40 -18.79
CA GLN A 75 -9.44 -12.85 -19.25
C GLN A 75 -9.95 -11.83 -18.23
N GLU A 76 -9.98 -10.55 -18.62
CA GLU A 76 -10.64 -9.49 -17.83
C GLU A 76 -12.14 -9.78 -17.69
N ILE A 77 -12.60 -9.83 -16.45
CA ILE A 77 -14.00 -9.99 -16.05
C ILE A 77 -14.61 -8.62 -15.74
N ASN A 78 -13.87 -7.77 -15.02
CA ASN A 78 -14.32 -6.45 -14.58
C ASN A 78 -13.12 -5.55 -14.23
N ARG A 79 -13.34 -4.24 -14.16
CA ARG A 79 -12.39 -3.28 -13.59
C ARG A 79 -12.84 -2.88 -12.19
N LEU A 80 -11.98 -3.08 -11.19
CA LEU A 80 -12.29 -2.76 -9.80
C LEU A 80 -11.78 -1.37 -9.39
N GLY A 81 -10.76 -0.86 -10.08
CA GLY A 81 -10.21 0.48 -9.85
C GLY A 81 -9.17 0.87 -10.90
N PRO A 82 -8.52 2.04 -10.76
CA PRO A 82 -7.33 2.39 -11.54
C PRO A 82 -6.28 1.28 -11.41
N ASP A 83 -5.75 0.81 -12.53
CA ASP A 83 -4.72 -0.24 -12.62
C ASP A 83 -5.05 -1.59 -11.95
N ILE A 84 -6.32 -1.83 -11.60
CA ILE A 84 -6.79 -3.06 -10.95
C ILE A 84 -7.95 -3.67 -11.75
N ASP A 85 -7.66 -4.77 -12.43
CA ASP A 85 -8.63 -5.58 -13.16
C ASP A 85 -8.89 -6.91 -12.43
N LEU A 86 -10.17 -7.29 -12.32
CA LEU A 86 -10.59 -8.64 -11.95
C LEU A 86 -10.43 -9.55 -13.16
N VAL A 87 -9.62 -10.58 -13.04
CA VAL A 87 -9.31 -11.50 -14.13
C VAL A 87 -9.64 -12.95 -13.79
N SER A 88 -9.85 -13.77 -14.81
CA SER A 88 -9.88 -15.23 -14.70
C SER A 88 -8.90 -15.88 -15.66
N TYR A 89 -8.43 -17.06 -15.30
CA TYR A 89 -7.55 -17.87 -16.13
C TYR A 89 -7.69 -19.36 -15.74
N GLN A 90 -7.26 -20.26 -16.62
CA GLN A 90 -7.34 -21.71 -16.36
C GLN A 90 -6.22 -22.14 -15.40
N PRO A 91 -6.51 -22.88 -14.31
CA PRO A 91 -5.49 -23.39 -13.40
C PRO A 91 -4.54 -24.34 -14.13
N HIS A 92 -3.24 -24.26 -13.86
CA HIS A 92 -2.27 -25.18 -14.46
C HIS A 92 -2.28 -26.50 -13.67
N PRO A 93 -2.21 -27.69 -14.31
CA PRO A 93 -2.32 -28.99 -13.62
C PRO A 93 -1.29 -29.27 -12.50
N ASP A 94 -0.23 -28.46 -12.40
CA ASP A 94 0.77 -28.53 -11.34
C ASP A 94 0.52 -27.54 -10.19
N ASP A 95 -0.68 -26.98 -9.99
CA ASP A 95 -1.02 -25.89 -9.04
C ASP A 95 -0.88 -26.17 -7.53
N ASN A 96 0.18 -26.88 -7.14
CA ASN A 96 0.77 -26.81 -5.80
C ASN A 96 1.85 -25.71 -5.80
N GLY A 97 1.42 -24.45 -5.83
CA GLY A 97 2.27 -23.27 -6.08
C GLY A 97 3.20 -22.86 -4.91
N PRO A 98 4.51 -22.58 -5.16
CA PRO A 98 5.39 -21.95 -4.17
C PRO A 98 5.54 -20.41 -4.28
N LYS A 99 6.37 -19.79 -3.40
CA LYS A 99 6.33 -18.37 -2.93
C LYS A 99 7.57 -17.53 -3.32
N LYS A 100 7.42 -16.18 -3.29
CA LYS A 100 8.45 -15.09 -3.22
C LYS A 100 8.91 -14.24 -4.46
N GLY A 101 8.96 -12.90 -4.26
CA GLY A 101 9.17 -11.72 -5.17
C GLY A 101 8.22 -10.54 -4.78
N ASN A 102 8.33 -9.28 -5.28
CA ASN A 102 7.74 -8.04 -4.64
C ASN A 102 7.99 -8.09 -3.10
N LEU A 103 7.69 -7.09 -2.26
CA LEU A 103 7.63 -7.40 -0.83
C LEU A 103 6.53 -8.43 -0.60
N TRP A 104 5.37 -8.18 -1.18
CA TRP A 104 4.17 -8.96 -0.92
C TRP A 104 4.39 -10.43 -1.20
N MET A 105 4.96 -10.78 -2.35
CA MET A 105 5.13 -12.18 -2.66
C MET A 105 6.25 -12.83 -1.84
N ARG A 106 7.22 -12.04 -1.34
CA ARG A 106 8.28 -12.43 -0.37
C ARG A 106 7.77 -12.75 1.03
N LEU A 107 6.56 -12.33 1.39
CA LEU A 107 5.97 -12.62 2.68
C LEU A 107 5.65 -14.12 2.81
N PRO A 108 5.90 -14.73 3.98
CA PRO A 108 5.32 -16.03 4.28
C PRO A 108 3.79 -15.94 4.20
N ARG A 109 3.13 -16.93 3.60
CA ARG A 109 1.66 -17.10 3.75
C ARG A 109 1.23 -16.86 5.19
N HIS A 110 0.24 -16.00 5.35
CA HIS A 110 -0.31 -15.58 6.61
C HIS A 110 -1.84 -15.58 6.49
N SER A 111 -2.55 -15.98 7.56
CA SER A 111 -4.03 -16.07 7.55
C SER A 111 -4.73 -14.72 7.46
N ASN A 112 -3.97 -13.63 7.64
CA ASN A 112 -4.46 -12.24 7.64
C ASN A 112 -3.79 -11.37 6.56
N ILE A 113 -3.19 -11.99 5.54
CA ILE A 113 -2.64 -11.29 4.38
C ILE A 113 -3.24 -11.92 3.13
N VAL A 114 -3.76 -11.11 2.21
CA VAL A 114 -4.26 -11.63 0.93
C VAL A 114 -3.12 -12.37 0.22
N PRO A 115 -3.32 -13.61 -0.27
CA PRO A 115 -2.24 -14.33 -0.92
C PRO A 115 -1.86 -13.71 -2.26
N PHE A 116 -0.57 -13.45 -2.45
CA PHE A 116 -0.03 -13.26 -3.80
C PHE A 116 -0.14 -14.55 -4.60
N ASP A 117 -0.40 -14.42 -5.90
CA ASP A 117 -0.59 -15.53 -6.82
C ASP A 117 0.57 -15.63 -7.85
N ARG A 118 0.63 -14.74 -8.84
CA ARG A 118 1.60 -14.85 -9.97
C ARG A 118 2.14 -13.51 -10.44
N LEU A 119 3.32 -13.55 -11.06
CA LEU A 119 3.77 -12.45 -11.93
C LEU A 119 3.07 -12.53 -13.28
N VAL A 120 2.68 -11.39 -13.81
CA VAL A 120 2.16 -11.26 -15.16
C VAL A 120 3.30 -10.83 -16.08
N VAL A 121 3.52 -11.59 -17.16
CA VAL A 121 4.54 -11.26 -18.18
C VAL A 121 3.89 -10.95 -19.52
N ASP A 122 4.46 -10.01 -20.27
CA ASP A 122 4.00 -9.73 -21.63
C ASP A 122 4.46 -10.79 -22.63
N GLU A 123 3.65 -11.01 -23.66
CA GLU A 123 3.87 -11.98 -24.72
C GLU A 123 4.95 -11.58 -25.75
N LEU A 124 5.33 -10.30 -25.83
CA LEU A 124 6.22 -9.77 -26.85
C LEU A 124 7.70 -9.91 -26.45
N LYS A 125 8.02 -9.53 -25.21
CA LYS A 125 9.39 -9.41 -24.68
C LYS A 125 9.58 -10.18 -23.36
N GLY A 126 8.51 -10.75 -22.79
CA GLY A 126 8.59 -11.49 -21.51
C GLY A 126 8.98 -10.59 -20.33
N ARG A 127 8.63 -9.29 -20.39
CA ARG A 127 8.81 -8.34 -19.30
C ARG A 127 7.67 -8.51 -18.31
N VAL A 128 7.99 -8.28 -17.04
CA VAL A 128 7.00 -8.27 -15.97
C VAL A 128 6.19 -6.99 -16.10
N VAL A 129 4.88 -7.15 -16.32
CA VAL A 129 3.91 -6.07 -16.53
C VAL A 129 2.91 -5.92 -15.40
N GLY A 130 2.99 -6.80 -14.39
CA GLY A 130 2.14 -6.72 -13.21
C GLY A 130 2.20 -8.01 -12.41
N PHE A 131 1.21 -8.18 -11.54
CA PHE A 131 1.02 -9.39 -10.77
C PHE A 131 -0.47 -9.66 -10.54
N THR A 132 -0.77 -10.85 -10.03
CA THR A 132 -2.11 -11.27 -9.61
C THR A 132 -2.09 -11.62 -8.13
N SER A 133 -3.21 -11.37 -7.46
CA SER A 133 -3.52 -11.85 -6.12
C SER A 133 -4.83 -12.63 -6.15
N ILE A 134 -5.10 -13.39 -5.10
CA ILE A 134 -6.37 -14.12 -4.99
C ILE A 134 -7.50 -13.12 -4.75
N TYR A 135 -8.53 -13.16 -5.60
CA TYR A 135 -9.72 -12.35 -5.42
C TYR A 135 -10.48 -12.78 -4.16
N ILE A 136 -10.71 -11.81 -3.26
CA ILE A 136 -11.51 -11.99 -2.06
C ILE A 136 -12.85 -11.27 -2.26
N PRO A 137 -13.98 -11.99 -2.30
CA PRO A 137 -15.29 -11.37 -2.45
C PRO A 137 -15.71 -10.66 -1.16
N GLY A 138 -16.51 -9.59 -1.29
CA GLY A 138 -17.13 -8.91 -0.15
C GLY A 138 -16.74 -7.45 0.03
N GLU A 139 -15.95 -6.90 -0.91
CA GLU A 139 -15.46 -5.52 -0.95
C GLU A 139 -14.58 -5.16 0.26
N THR A 140 -13.90 -4.01 0.19
CA THR A 140 -13.06 -3.51 1.27
C THR A 140 -13.91 -3.06 2.46
N LEU A 141 -13.29 -2.79 3.61
CA LEU A 141 -14.00 -2.19 4.75
C LEU A 141 -14.38 -0.72 4.49
N GLU A 142 -13.70 -0.04 3.56
CA GLU A 142 -14.07 1.29 3.10
C GLU A 142 -15.35 1.25 2.25
N ASP A 143 -15.44 0.30 1.32
CA ASP A 143 -16.56 0.19 0.38
C ASP A 143 -17.80 -0.42 1.05
N ASN A 144 -17.63 -1.50 1.81
CA ASN A 144 -18.75 -2.18 2.48
C ASN A 144 -18.98 -1.63 3.89
N GLN A 145 -19.48 -0.40 3.94
CA GLN A 145 -19.72 0.34 5.17
C GLN A 145 -20.84 -0.24 6.05
N SER A 146 -21.69 -1.10 5.48
CA SER A 146 -22.81 -1.74 6.17
C SER A 146 -22.39 -2.93 7.05
N ARG A 147 -21.16 -3.41 6.87
CA ARG A 147 -20.62 -4.59 7.55
C ARG A 147 -20.44 -4.34 9.05
N VAL A 148 -20.80 -5.33 9.86
CA VAL A 148 -20.48 -5.33 11.30
C VAL A 148 -18.97 -5.46 11.46
N PHE A 149 -18.31 -4.42 11.97
CA PHE A 149 -16.89 -4.50 12.31
C PHE A 149 -16.71 -5.26 13.62
N LYS A 150 -15.85 -6.27 13.60
CA LYS A 150 -15.66 -7.19 14.72
C LYS A 150 -14.42 -6.85 15.54
N LEU A 151 -14.50 -6.96 16.86
CA LEU A 151 -13.35 -6.82 17.75
C LEU A 151 -12.23 -7.82 17.38
N LYS A 152 -12.60 -9.05 16.98
CA LYS A 152 -11.68 -10.06 16.43
C LYS A 152 -10.84 -9.53 15.27
N TRP A 153 -11.42 -8.72 14.39
CA TRP A 153 -10.71 -8.19 13.23
C TRP A 153 -9.69 -7.13 13.65
N LEU A 154 -9.99 -6.29 14.63
CA LEU A 154 -8.99 -5.39 15.22
C LEU A 154 -7.82 -6.18 15.83
N GLU A 155 -8.08 -7.26 16.57
CA GLU A 155 -7.02 -8.12 17.10
C GLU A 155 -6.17 -8.78 16.00
N GLN A 156 -6.80 -9.16 14.89
CA GLN A 156 -6.08 -9.71 13.75
C GLN A 156 -5.21 -8.67 13.06
N LEU A 157 -5.71 -7.42 12.94
CA LEU A 157 -4.96 -6.31 12.39
C LEU A 157 -3.71 -5.99 13.21
N THR A 158 -3.86 -5.85 14.54
CA THR A 158 -2.72 -5.55 15.42
C THR A 158 -1.69 -6.67 15.40
N ARG A 159 -2.11 -7.93 15.41
CA ARG A 159 -1.21 -9.09 15.31
C ARG A 159 -0.46 -9.15 13.98
N VAL A 160 -1.13 -8.92 12.84
CA VAL A 160 -0.43 -8.95 11.54
C VAL A 160 0.53 -7.78 11.40
N VAL A 161 0.20 -6.60 11.94
CA VAL A 161 1.12 -5.45 11.99
C VAL A 161 2.34 -5.78 12.87
N ASP A 162 2.16 -6.43 14.01
CA ASP A 162 3.28 -6.87 14.85
C ASP A 162 4.17 -7.90 14.16
N ASP A 163 3.59 -8.88 13.45
CA ASP A 163 4.34 -9.85 12.66
C ASP A 163 5.14 -9.16 11.55
N LEU A 164 4.55 -8.20 10.83
CA LEU A 164 5.28 -7.43 9.81
C LEU A 164 6.42 -6.64 10.44
N ASN A 165 6.13 -5.82 11.46
CA ASN A 165 7.08 -4.88 12.03
C ASN A 165 8.17 -5.57 12.85
N LEU A 166 7.82 -6.47 13.78
CA LEU A 166 8.75 -7.04 14.77
C LEU A 166 9.40 -8.34 14.30
N LYS A 167 8.64 -9.18 13.60
CA LYS A 167 9.14 -10.46 13.12
C LYS A 167 9.83 -10.32 11.78
N HIS A 168 9.28 -9.54 10.85
CA HIS A 168 9.82 -9.42 9.49
C HIS A 168 10.63 -8.15 9.21
N GLY A 169 10.58 -7.15 10.10
CA GLY A 169 11.33 -5.90 9.93
C GLY A 169 10.79 -5.00 8.84
N ILE A 170 9.48 -5.10 8.56
CA ILE A 170 8.81 -4.43 7.45
C ILE A 170 7.65 -3.59 7.99
N MET A 171 7.48 -2.40 7.43
CA MET A 171 6.35 -1.53 7.68
C MET A 171 5.45 -1.49 6.45
N HIS A 172 4.13 -1.60 6.62
CA HIS A 172 3.17 -1.54 5.51
C HIS A 172 3.03 -0.13 4.95
N GLN A 173 3.05 0.87 5.84
CA GLN A 173 3.01 2.31 5.56
C GLN A 173 1.71 2.85 4.96
N ASP A 174 0.69 2.00 4.88
CA ASP A 174 -0.60 2.35 4.28
C ASP A 174 -1.74 1.51 4.89
N ILE A 175 -1.73 1.40 6.22
CA ILE A 175 -2.81 0.74 6.95
C ILE A 175 -4.05 1.65 6.89
N ASP A 176 -5.06 1.18 6.16
CA ASP A 176 -6.29 1.91 5.85
C ASP A 176 -7.46 0.93 5.63
N ALA A 177 -8.70 1.36 5.88
CA ALA A 177 -9.89 0.54 5.63
C ALA A 177 -10.02 0.09 4.17
N ARG A 178 -9.51 0.88 3.21
CA ARG A 178 -9.46 0.50 1.78
C ARG A 178 -8.50 -0.66 1.50
N ASN A 179 -7.52 -0.87 2.38
CA ASN A 179 -6.53 -1.94 2.28
C ASN A 179 -6.88 -3.15 3.15
N LEU A 180 -8.14 -3.22 3.64
CA LEU A 180 -8.64 -4.28 4.51
C LEU A 180 -9.85 -4.98 3.89
N LEU A 181 -9.76 -6.30 3.81
CA LEU A 181 -10.81 -7.20 3.32
C LEU A 181 -11.23 -8.17 4.42
N VAL A 182 -12.37 -8.84 4.24
CA VAL A 182 -12.81 -9.94 5.11
C VAL A 182 -13.10 -11.16 4.27
N ASP A 183 -12.36 -12.24 4.48
CA ASP A 183 -12.71 -13.54 3.92
C ASP A 183 -13.92 -14.12 4.65
N LEU A 184 -15.06 -14.14 3.96
CA LEU A 184 -16.34 -14.62 4.51
C LEU A 184 -16.32 -16.11 4.86
N SER A 185 -15.44 -16.89 4.26
CA SER A 185 -15.36 -18.34 4.51
C SER A 185 -14.64 -18.66 5.82
N THR A 186 -13.65 -17.83 6.20
CA THR A 186 -12.84 -18.03 7.42
C THR A 186 -13.13 -16.99 8.52
N ASP A 187 -13.93 -15.96 8.20
CA ASP A 187 -14.21 -14.81 9.06
C ASP A 187 -12.92 -14.11 9.53
N ASN A 188 -11.94 -14.01 8.63
CA ASN A 188 -10.65 -13.40 8.90
C ASN A 188 -10.52 -12.06 8.17
N LEU A 189 -10.00 -11.07 8.88
CA LEU A 189 -9.48 -9.85 8.27
C LEU A 189 -8.25 -10.19 7.42
N LEU A 190 -8.18 -9.67 6.21
CA LEU A 190 -7.03 -9.78 5.32
C LEU A 190 -6.51 -8.39 4.97
N LEU A 191 -5.21 -8.17 5.19
CA LEU A 191 -4.47 -6.99 4.74
C LEU A 191 -3.91 -7.22 3.33
N PHE A 192 -3.94 -6.19 2.48
CA PHE A 192 -3.38 -6.22 1.14
C PHE A 192 -2.84 -4.83 0.75
N ASP A 193 -2.34 -4.71 -0.47
CA ASP A 193 -1.78 -3.47 -1.04
C ASP A 193 -0.47 -3.02 -0.35
N PHE A 194 0.57 -3.82 -0.55
CA PHE A 194 1.90 -3.61 0.03
C PHE A 194 2.79 -2.66 -0.79
N ASP A 195 2.22 -1.87 -1.70
CA ASP A 195 3.00 -1.09 -2.68
C ASP A 195 3.85 0.01 -2.01
N TYR A 196 3.38 0.54 -0.88
CA TYR A 196 4.14 1.50 -0.07
C TYR A 196 5.00 0.86 1.02
N SER A 197 5.02 -0.46 1.12
CA SER A 197 5.71 -1.10 2.22
C SER A 197 7.24 -0.93 2.11
N GLY A 198 7.90 -0.82 3.26
CA GLY A 198 9.33 -0.53 3.34
C GLY A 198 10.04 -1.33 4.42
N ARG A 199 11.35 -1.50 4.26
CA ARG A 199 12.21 -2.09 5.30
C ARG A 199 12.48 -1.05 6.38
N ILE A 200 12.15 -1.35 7.63
CA ILE A 200 12.40 -0.44 8.75
C ILE A 200 13.87 0.03 8.73
N GLY A 201 14.10 1.33 8.70
CA GLY A 201 15.45 1.93 8.63
C GLY A 201 16.20 1.66 7.32
N GLY A 202 15.51 1.27 6.23
CA GLY A 202 16.10 0.93 4.93
C GLY A 202 15.28 1.42 3.74
N THR A 203 15.45 0.78 2.59
CA THR A 203 14.78 1.17 1.33
C THR A 203 13.27 1.17 1.46
N GLY A 204 12.63 2.22 0.93
CA GLY A 204 11.18 2.41 0.90
C GLY A 204 10.57 2.87 2.22
N TYR A 205 11.31 2.89 3.32
CA TYR A 205 10.79 3.27 4.64
C TYR A 205 10.71 4.78 4.83
N VAL A 206 9.53 5.24 5.24
CA VAL A 206 9.21 6.62 5.58
C VAL A 206 8.71 6.61 7.02
N GLU A 207 9.52 7.18 7.93
CA GLU A 207 9.24 7.16 9.38
C GLU A 207 7.86 7.72 9.73
N ASN A 208 7.40 8.74 9.00
CA ASN A 208 6.09 9.35 9.21
C ASN A 208 4.91 8.46 8.77
N ARG A 209 5.12 7.40 7.97
CA ARG A 209 4.06 6.46 7.58
C ARG A 209 4.05 5.24 8.50
N ASN A 210 3.90 5.50 9.78
CA ASN A 210 3.99 4.50 10.83
C ASN A 210 2.72 3.61 10.92
N ASP A 211 2.88 2.28 10.93
CA ASP A 211 1.73 1.34 10.96
C ASP A 211 0.90 1.44 12.24
N ILE A 212 1.51 1.71 13.40
CA ILE A 212 0.79 1.89 14.67
C ILE A 212 -0.14 3.09 14.53
N LYS A 213 0.38 4.20 14.01
CA LYS A 213 -0.40 5.39 13.68
C LYS A 213 -1.53 5.07 12.69
N GLY A 214 -1.25 4.28 11.66
CA GLY A 214 -2.25 3.83 10.69
C GLY A 214 -3.41 3.06 11.34
N VAL A 215 -3.12 2.08 12.20
CA VAL A 215 -4.17 1.30 12.92
C VAL A 215 -5.05 2.20 13.79
N ILE A 216 -4.46 3.19 14.46
CA ILE A 216 -5.18 4.13 15.33
C ILE A 216 -6.20 4.93 14.53
N PHE A 217 -5.76 5.52 13.41
CA PHE A 217 -6.65 6.28 12.53
C PHE A 217 -7.70 5.38 11.88
N THR A 218 -7.31 4.20 11.39
CA THR A 218 -8.24 3.26 10.74
C THR A 218 -9.37 2.84 11.68
N LEU A 219 -9.06 2.51 12.94
CA LEU A 219 -10.10 2.15 13.89
C LEU A 219 -11.03 3.32 14.21
N TYR A 220 -10.47 4.53 14.37
CA TYR A 220 -11.26 5.74 14.59
C TYR A 220 -12.24 5.96 13.43
N GLU A 221 -11.75 5.98 12.20
CA GLU A 221 -12.53 6.20 10.97
C GLU A 221 -13.64 5.18 10.78
N ILE A 222 -13.35 3.89 11.02
CA ILE A 222 -14.37 2.84 10.94
C ILE A 222 -15.51 3.11 11.93
N ILE A 223 -15.19 3.57 13.14
CA ILE A 223 -16.18 3.80 14.20
C ILE A 223 -16.95 5.09 14.00
N THR A 224 -16.28 6.17 13.63
CA THR A 224 -16.82 7.54 13.63
C THR A 224 -17.25 8.03 12.25
N ARG A 225 -16.79 7.37 11.17
CA ARG A 225 -16.89 7.84 9.77
C ARG A 225 -16.21 9.19 9.54
N ASP A 226 -15.28 9.55 10.40
CA ASP A 226 -14.59 10.83 10.38
C ASP A 226 -13.12 10.62 9.99
N ASN A 227 -12.74 11.16 8.83
CA ASN A 227 -11.44 10.99 8.19
C ASN A 227 -10.54 12.23 8.31
N HIS A 228 -10.99 13.32 8.96
CA HIS A 228 -10.27 14.60 8.92
C HIS A 228 -8.84 14.51 9.47
N PHE A 229 -8.60 13.63 10.44
CA PHE A 229 -7.26 13.44 11.00
C PHE A 229 -6.29 12.77 10.01
N ARG A 230 -6.78 11.93 9.10
CA ARG A 230 -5.97 11.25 8.07
C ARG A 230 -5.69 12.15 6.87
N GLU A 231 -6.58 13.08 6.56
CA GLU A 231 -6.37 14.07 5.49
C GLU A 231 -5.20 15.04 5.78
N VAL A 232 -4.78 15.11 7.04
CA VAL A 232 -3.56 15.84 7.43
C VAL A 232 -2.32 15.12 6.86
N PRO A 233 -1.34 15.85 6.27
CA PRO A 233 -0.10 15.24 5.79
C PRO A 233 0.59 14.38 6.86
N HIS A 234 1.19 13.25 6.44
CA HIS A 234 1.71 12.24 7.36
C HIS A 234 2.68 12.79 8.41
N GLU A 235 3.50 13.78 8.06
CA GLU A 235 4.49 14.43 8.94
C GLU A 235 3.83 15.24 10.07
N LYS A 236 2.57 15.67 9.87
CA LYS A 236 1.81 16.51 10.80
C LYS A 236 0.76 15.74 11.58
N GLN A 237 0.46 14.50 11.18
CA GLN A 237 -0.48 13.64 11.89
C GLN A 237 0.03 13.27 13.28
N ASN A 238 -0.81 13.46 14.29
CA ASN A 238 -0.51 13.08 15.67
C ASN A 238 -1.54 12.08 16.20
N PRO A 239 -1.15 10.84 16.55
CA PRO A 239 -2.09 9.83 17.05
C PRO A 239 -2.81 10.23 18.35
N ASN A 240 -2.21 11.14 19.14
CA ASN A 240 -2.83 11.63 20.38
C ASN A 240 -4.08 12.49 20.12
N ASP A 241 -4.22 13.07 18.93
CA ASP A 241 -5.41 13.87 18.58
C ASP A 241 -6.67 13.00 18.51
N VAL A 242 -6.50 11.69 18.28
CA VAL A 242 -7.56 10.68 18.28
C VAL A 242 -7.62 9.93 19.61
N GLN A 243 -6.48 9.44 20.11
CA GLN A 243 -6.46 8.66 21.36
C GLN A 243 -6.84 9.49 22.58
N GLY A 244 -6.44 10.76 22.61
CA GLY A 244 -6.72 11.68 23.72
C GLY A 244 -8.19 12.10 23.81
N LEU A 245 -9.02 11.78 22.82
CA LEU A 245 -10.44 12.10 22.85
C LEU A 245 -11.15 11.32 23.98
N PRO A 246 -11.92 12.00 24.85
CA PRO A 246 -12.59 11.33 25.97
C PRO A 246 -13.64 10.32 25.48
N VAL A 247 -14.29 10.62 24.35
CA VAL A 247 -15.33 9.77 23.73
C VAL A 247 -15.11 9.78 22.23
N TRP A 248 -15.26 8.62 21.59
CA TRP A 248 -15.34 8.52 20.14
C TRP A 248 -16.83 8.48 19.74
N PRO A 249 -17.33 9.49 19.00
CA PRO A 249 -18.73 9.53 18.61
C PRO A 249 -18.99 8.48 17.52
N LYS A 250 -19.50 7.31 17.90
CA LYS A 250 -19.87 6.27 16.94
C LYS A 250 -20.92 6.79 15.96
N HIS A 251 -20.66 6.61 14.67
CA HIS A 251 -21.62 6.97 13.63
C HIS A 251 -22.91 6.10 13.75
N PRO A 252 -24.11 6.66 13.52
CA PRO A 252 -25.37 5.92 13.67
C PRO A 252 -25.45 4.64 12.82
N GLU A 253 -24.90 4.69 11.61
CA GLU A 253 -24.95 3.57 10.64
C GLU A 253 -23.87 2.52 10.84
N VAL A 254 -22.86 2.81 11.66
CA VAL A 254 -21.79 1.84 11.95
C VAL A 254 -22.35 0.73 12.82
N GLN A 255 -22.02 -0.52 12.51
CA GLN A 255 -22.37 -1.68 13.32
C GLN A 255 -21.10 -2.29 13.90
N LEU A 256 -21.08 -2.52 15.21
CA LEU A 256 -19.97 -3.14 15.93
C LEU A 256 -20.51 -4.37 16.68
N ASP A 257 -19.72 -5.43 16.76
CA ASP A 257 -20.08 -6.61 17.57
C ASP A 257 -19.84 -6.40 19.08
N HIS A 258 -18.98 -5.45 19.43
CA HIS A 258 -18.66 -5.02 20.79
C HIS A 258 -18.78 -3.49 20.93
N SER A 259 -18.77 -2.98 22.16
CA SER A 259 -18.81 -1.55 22.42
C SER A 259 -17.59 -0.80 21.85
N VAL A 260 -17.75 0.50 21.59
CA VAL A 260 -16.63 1.40 21.24
C VAL A 260 -15.54 1.34 22.32
N SER A 261 -15.92 1.27 23.60
CA SER A 261 -14.99 1.16 24.73
C SER A 261 -14.16 -0.12 24.71
N GLU A 262 -14.73 -1.25 24.30
CA GLU A 262 -13.97 -2.50 24.19
C GLU A 262 -12.95 -2.45 23.05
N HIS A 263 -13.35 -1.92 21.89
CA HIS A 263 -12.43 -1.69 20.77
C HIS A 263 -11.29 -0.76 21.15
N ARG A 264 -11.59 0.37 21.80
CA ARG A 264 -10.59 1.31 22.31
C ARG A 264 -9.67 0.65 23.34
N SER A 265 -10.20 -0.12 24.26
CA SER A 265 -9.40 -0.80 25.29
C SER A 265 -8.38 -1.78 24.68
N VAL A 266 -8.76 -2.51 23.62
CA VAL A 266 -7.83 -3.39 22.89
C VAL A 266 -6.76 -2.57 22.15
N LEU A 267 -7.16 -1.49 21.47
CA LEU A 267 -6.22 -0.60 20.78
C LEU A 267 -5.24 0.04 21.76
N ASP A 268 -5.73 0.66 22.83
CA ASP A 268 -4.92 1.40 23.80
C ASP A 268 -3.91 0.49 24.50
N ARG A 269 -4.33 -0.73 24.86
CA ARG A 269 -3.43 -1.74 25.42
C ARG A 269 -2.34 -2.13 24.44
N TRP A 270 -2.69 -2.42 23.18
CA TRP A 270 -1.70 -2.75 22.16
C TRP A 270 -0.73 -1.60 21.88
N VAL A 271 -1.22 -0.36 21.81
CA VAL A 271 -0.38 0.83 21.63
C VAL A 271 0.58 1.02 22.79
N GLU A 272 0.14 0.83 24.04
CA GLU A 272 1.00 0.94 25.20
C GLU A 272 2.06 -0.17 25.21
N GLU A 273 1.67 -1.43 24.92
CA GLU A 273 2.60 -2.55 24.73
C GLU A 273 3.66 -2.23 23.65
N ARG A 274 3.28 -1.54 22.57
CA ARG A 274 4.19 -1.08 21.51
C ARG A 274 5.09 0.08 21.91
N ARG A 275 4.63 0.94 22.81
CA ARG A 275 5.40 2.08 23.33
C ARG A 275 6.46 1.61 24.34
N GLU A 276 6.11 0.67 25.19
CA GLU A 276 7.01 0.09 26.21
C GLU A 276 7.90 -1.02 25.65
N GLY A 277 7.45 -1.68 24.58
CA GLY A 277 8.10 -2.84 23.97
C GLY A 277 9.30 -2.52 23.08
N LYS A 278 9.80 -3.57 22.41
CA LYS A 278 10.92 -3.46 21.46
C LYS A 278 10.45 -2.70 20.22
N SER A 279 11.04 -1.53 19.98
CA SER A 279 11.01 -0.88 18.66
C SER A 279 12.24 -1.31 17.87
N LEU A 280 12.07 -1.53 16.56
CA LEU A 280 13.19 -1.80 15.66
C LEU A 280 13.67 -0.48 15.05
N SER A 281 14.97 -0.23 15.10
CA SER A 281 15.59 0.91 14.41
C SER A 281 16.00 0.56 12.98
N VAL A 282 16.30 -0.72 12.74
CA VAL A 282 16.69 -1.27 11.44
C VAL A 282 16.12 -2.68 11.30
N TYR A 283 15.71 -3.04 10.08
CA TYR A 283 15.02 -4.29 9.77
C TYR A 283 15.82 -5.54 10.17
N THR A 284 17.15 -5.49 10.21
CA THR A 284 18.02 -6.62 10.58
C THR A 284 17.92 -6.99 12.07
N GLU A 285 17.32 -6.15 12.91
CA GLU A 285 17.02 -6.46 14.30
C GLU A 285 15.78 -7.36 14.48
N ALA A 286 15.04 -7.60 13.40
CA ALA A 286 13.87 -8.47 13.39
C ALA A 286 14.25 -9.96 13.57
N GLN A 287 13.29 -10.78 13.99
CA GLN A 287 13.53 -12.22 14.23
C GLN A 287 13.79 -13.00 12.94
N GLU A 288 13.02 -12.68 11.89
CA GLU A 288 13.04 -13.32 10.59
C GLU A 288 12.98 -12.22 9.50
N PRO A 289 14.03 -11.39 9.38
CA PRO A 289 14.03 -10.26 8.45
C PRO A 289 13.83 -10.74 7.02
N ILE A 290 12.95 -10.07 6.28
CA ILE A 290 12.71 -10.42 4.88
C ILE A 290 13.85 -9.91 4.02
N ASP A 291 14.48 -10.85 3.31
CA ASP A 291 15.42 -10.51 2.26
C ASP A 291 14.69 -9.98 1.02
N TRP A 292 15.11 -8.80 0.59
CA TRP A 292 14.57 -7.94 -0.45
C TRP A 292 15.79 -7.31 -1.12
N PRO A 293 16.11 -7.69 -2.37
CA PRO A 293 17.21 -7.09 -3.08
C PRO A 293 16.97 -5.59 -3.30
N PRO A 294 18.01 -4.75 -3.20
CA PRO A 294 17.88 -3.35 -3.62
C PRO A 294 17.37 -3.31 -5.06
N LEU A 295 16.52 -2.33 -5.37
CA LEU A 295 16.22 -2.01 -6.76
C LEU A 295 17.55 -1.65 -7.42
N GLU A 296 17.97 -2.43 -8.42
CA GLU A 296 19.13 -2.05 -9.23
C GLU A 296 18.78 -0.71 -9.88
N THR A 297 19.61 0.31 -9.65
CA THR A 297 19.51 1.56 -10.38
C THR A 297 19.54 1.23 -11.87
N PRO A 298 18.65 1.81 -12.70
CA PRO A 298 18.72 1.61 -14.14
C PRO A 298 20.15 1.93 -14.59
N MET A 299 20.83 0.98 -15.23
CA MET A 299 22.05 1.31 -15.93
C MET A 299 21.64 2.30 -17.04
N GLY A 300 22.09 3.54 -16.88
CA GLY A 300 21.87 4.62 -17.87
C GLY A 300 22.47 4.32 -19.24
#